data_AF-A0A150QUA9-F1
#
_entry.id   AF-A0A150QUA9-F1
#
_cell.length_a   1.000
_cell.length_b   1.000
_cell.length_c   1.000
_cell.angle_alpha   90.00
_cell.angle_beta   90.00
_cell.angle_gamma   90.00
#
_symmetry.space_group_name_H-M   'P 1'
#
loop_
_entity.id
_entity.type
_entity.pdbx_description
1 polymer ?
#
loop_
_entity_poly.entity_id
_entity_poly.type
_entity_poly.pdbx_seq_one_letter_code
_entity_poly.pdbx_strand_id
1 'polypeptide(L)'
;MLHRVRSLGSACLAATSLAALVEAGCTQDHDFLGRDPPGATSTSGAGGGPGATSSSATSSGMGGGDVVEPPGPTKLTVVNGVADHDAVRFCFLAYPDGTGAGVAPWPSAAAGLAFARARVIEPLDAAIPEGTSVRAHVVAGDLGATEGLDCAEILALAAEPAAPIVAAALPVVPAPVFAEEKSLLLVATGCAGGEGHTHADEKQGCGDAYTIDTPTAGLVAAAMSRRTTFERVALQVAHASAATPVVDVHLTPGIETASGVFLAHDLSYGALAPFPPFTGLARDNLGALEEATVETYAPADLQRTSSVPMREILANSDVPATAVTNGLGFVLVAVGAAPGTEDGGFWHPLTYTLLLADP
;
A
#
# COMPACT_ATOMS: atom_id res chain seq x y z
N MET A 1 45.60 -25.78 42.54
CA MET A 1 46.41 -25.09 41.52
C MET A 1 45.60 -23.89 41.04
N LEU A 2 45.99 -22.73 41.53
CA LEU A 2 45.38 -21.43 41.28
C LEU A 2 46.27 -20.69 40.28
N HIS A 3 45.74 -20.28 39.13
CA HIS A 3 46.39 -19.27 38.31
C HIS A 3 45.49 -18.04 38.14
N ARG A 4 45.86 -17.01 38.90
CA ARG A 4 45.56 -15.60 38.65
C ARG A 4 46.17 -15.17 37.33
N VAL A 5 45.44 -14.41 36.51
CA VAL A 5 46.02 -13.50 35.51
C VAL A 5 45.49 -12.10 35.80
N ARG A 6 46.43 -11.15 35.85
CA ARG A 6 46.23 -9.74 36.17
C ARG A 6 45.96 -8.93 34.90
N SER A 7 45.22 -7.85 35.12
CA SER A 7 44.95 -6.69 34.27
C SER A 7 46.22 -6.02 33.69
N LEU A 8 46.09 -5.51 32.46
CA LEU A 8 46.83 -4.35 31.94
C LEU A 8 45.80 -3.42 31.27
N GLY A 9 45.66 -2.23 31.84
CA GLY A 9 44.86 -1.16 31.28
C GLY A 9 45.53 -0.51 30.08
N SER A 10 44.71 0.08 29.21
CA SER A 10 45.14 1.08 28.25
C SER A 10 44.09 2.18 28.23
N ALA A 11 44.50 3.36 28.70
CA ALA A 11 43.80 4.60 28.53
C ALA A 11 44.32 5.26 27.25
N CYS A 12 43.43 5.69 26.35
CA CYS A 12 43.77 6.72 25.38
C CYS A 12 42.50 7.41 24.82
N LEU A 13 42.41 8.69 25.18
CA LEU A 13 41.97 9.82 24.36
C LEU A 13 40.52 9.86 23.85
N ALA A 14 39.72 10.63 24.60
CA ALA A 14 38.53 11.29 24.11
C ALA A 14 38.86 12.26 22.97
N ALA A 15 38.27 12.03 21.80
CA ALA A 15 38.14 13.01 20.73
C ALA A 15 36.64 13.27 20.52
N THR A 16 36.15 14.38 21.06
CA THR A 16 34.80 14.89 20.84
C THR A 16 34.77 15.58 19.47
N SER A 17 34.28 14.89 18.45
CA SER A 17 33.97 15.47 17.15
C SER A 17 32.51 15.88 17.13
N LEU A 18 32.27 17.20 17.17
CA LEU A 18 30.95 17.81 17.01
C LEU A 18 30.61 17.80 15.50
N ALA A 19 29.83 16.82 15.06
CA ALA A 19 29.26 16.80 13.70
C ALA A 19 27.84 17.35 13.75
N ALA A 20 27.66 18.55 13.19
CA ALA A 20 26.34 19.12 12.94
C ALA A 20 25.73 18.40 11.73
N LEU A 21 24.78 17.50 11.99
CA LEU A 21 23.90 16.92 10.97
C LEU A 21 22.88 17.99 10.58
N VAL A 22 23.00 18.47 9.34
CA VAL A 22 21.96 19.25 8.69
C VAL A 22 20.89 18.26 8.24
N GLU A 23 19.77 18.22 8.96
CA GLU A 23 18.55 17.55 8.53
C GLU A 23 18.03 18.26 7.27
N ALA A 24 18.41 17.76 6.09
CA ALA A 24 17.72 18.06 4.86
C ALA A 24 16.41 17.25 4.87
N GLY A 25 15.40 17.78 5.58
CA GLY A 25 14.04 17.26 5.51
C GLY A 25 13.50 17.43 4.10
N CYS A 26 13.36 16.33 3.36
CA CYS A 26 12.60 16.30 2.13
C CYS A 26 11.13 16.58 2.48
N THR A 27 10.67 17.82 2.32
CA THR A 27 9.25 18.13 2.32
C THR A 27 8.66 17.58 1.02
N GLN A 28 8.09 16.39 1.05
CA GLN A 28 7.22 15.96 -0.04
C GLN A 28 5.95 16.81 0.01
N ASP A 29 5.67 17.50 -1.09
CA ASP A 29 4.49 18.33 -1.26
C ASP A 29 3.24 17.44 -1.29
N HIS A 30 2.34 17.62 -0.32
CA HIS A 30 1.14 16.78 -0.14
C HIS A 30 -0.11 17.35 -0.84
N ASP A 31 0.04 18.34 -1.72
CA ASP A 31 -1.07 19.01 -2.40
C ASP A 31 -1.84 18.12 -3.40
N PHE A 32 -1.37 16.92 -3.70
CA PHE A 32 -2.03 15.99 -4.63
C PHE A 32 -3.35 15.36 -4.12
N LEU A 33 -3.71 15.55 -2.85
CA LEU A 33 -5.00 15.10 -2.31
C LEU A 33 -6.02 16.23 -2.15
N GLY A 34 -5.60 17.49 -2.36
CA GLY A 34 -6.50 18.64 -2.37
C GLY A 34 -7.20 18.74 -3.72
N ARG A 35 -8.50 19.05 -3.71
CA ARG A 35 -9.20 19.47 -4.92
C ARG A 35 -8.60 20.81 -5.36
N ASP A 36 -8.00 20.87 -6.55
CA ASP A 36 -7.58 22.15 -7.14
C ASP A 36 -8.75 23.15 -7.09
N PRO A 37 -8.57 24.36 -6.55
CA PRO A 37 -9.62 25.37 -6.57
C PRO A 37 -9.97 25.67 -8.04
N PRO A 38 -11.27 25.79 -8.39
CA PRO A 38 -11.65 26.05 -9.76
C PRO A 38 -11.21 27.46 -10.18
N GLY A 39 -10.10 27.53 -10.91
CA GLY A 39 -9.74 28.67 -11.75
C GLY A 39 -8.57 29.52 -11.25
N ALA A 40 -7.37 29.22 -11.75
CA ALA A 40 -6.37 30.25 -12.07
C ALA A 40 -5.48 29.75 -13.21
N THR A 41 -5.54 30.42 -14.35
CA THR A 41 -4.61 30.22 -15.46
C THR A 41 -3.27 30.85 -15.07
N SER A 42 -2.26 30.05 -14.72
CA SER A 42 -0.90 30.55 -14.44
C SER A 42 0.14 29.89 -15.33
N THR A 43 0.80 30.73 -16.13
CA THR A 43 1.98 30.43 -16.94
C THR A 43 3.28 30.47 -16.14
N SER A 44 4.18 29.53 -16.47
CA SER A 44 5.66 29.54 -16.38
C SER A 44 6.40 29.19 -15.07
N GLY A 45 7.46 28.37 -15.21
CA GLY A 45 8.58 28.25 -14.27
C GLY A 45 9.27 26.88 -14.27
N ALA A 46 10.35 26.71 -15.04
CA ALA A 46 11.17 25.50 -15.05
C ALA A 46 12.11 25.43 -13.82
N GLY A 47 12.07 24.32 -13.07
CA GLY A 47 13.01 23.99 -12.00
C GLY A 47 13.03 22.48 -11.78
N GLY A 48 14.16 21.84 -12.09
CA GLY A 48 14.31 20.39 -12.12
C GLY A 48 14.60 19.78 -10.74
N GLY A 49 13.77 18.80 -10.37
CA GLY A 49 14.05 17.72 -9.43
C GLY A 49 13.43 16.43 -10.00
N PRO A 50 13.85 15.23 -9.57
CA PRO A 50 13.28 13.97 -10.04
C PRO A 50 11.89 13.78 -9.41
N GLY A 51 10.91 14.53 -9.91
CA GLY A 51 9.51 14.40 -9.56
C GLY A 51 8.92 13.20 -10.27
N ALA A 52 8.14 12.40 -9.53
CA ALA A 52 7.22 11.44 -10.11
C ALA A 52 6.38 12.18 -11.15
N THR A 53 6.62 11.89 -12.43
CA THR A 53 5.75 12.31 -13.50
C THR A 53 4.40 11.67 -13.22
N SER A 54 3.42 12.47 -12.82
CA SER A 54 2.03 12.10 -12.94
C SER A 54 1.78 11.84 -14.42
N SER A 55 1.90 10.58 -14.81
CA SER A 55 1.45 10.09 -16.10
C SER A 55 -0.06 10.25 -16.09
N SER A 56 -0.53 11.46 -16.40
CA SER A 56 -1.86 11.67 -16.92
C SER A 56 -1.92 10.84 -18.20
N ALA A 57 -2.40 9.60 -18.07
CA ALA A 57 -2.71 8.76 -19.21
C ALA A 57 -3.66 9.57 -20.08
N THR A 58 -3.12 10.13 -21.16
CA THR A 58 -3.86 10.82 -22.20
C THR A 58 -4.77 9.79 -22.87
N SER A 59 -5.93 9.55 -22.25
CA SER A 59 -7.03 8.88 -22.92
C SER A 59 -7.44 9.79 -24.07
N SER A 60 -7.08 9.38 -25.28
CA SER A 60 -7.51 10.02 -26.52
C SER A 60 -8.97 9.63 -26.77
N GLY A 61 -9.87 10.14 -25.92
CA GLY A 61 -11.31 9.91 -25.97
C GLY A 61 -12.07 11.19 -26.29
N MET A 62 -12.66 11.24 -27.48
CA MET A 62 -13.47 12.34 -28.00
C MET A 62 -14.63 12.73 -27.06
N GLY A 63 -14.69 14.01 -26.66
CA GLY A 63 -15.90 14.67 -26.13
C GLY A 63 -16.27 14.35 -24.68
N GLY A 64 -15.44 14.76 -23.73
CA GLY A 64 -15.66 14.56 -22.29
C GLY A 64 -16.79 15.44 -21.73
N GLY A 65 -17.93 14.82 -21.45
CA GLY A 65 -18.74 15.27 -20.32
C GLY A 65 -18.00 14.92 -19.03
N ASP A 66 -18.07 15.79 -18.02
CA ASP A 66 -17.44 15.54 -16.73
C ASP A 66 -17.84 14.15 -16.20
N VAL A 67 -16.84 13.31 -15.98
CA VAL A 67 -17.03 12.00 -15.36
C VAL A 67 -17.37 12.24 -13.89
N VAL A 68 -18.66 12.21 -13.55
CA VAL A 68 -19.15 12.36 -12.18
C VAL A 68 -19.25 10.99 -11.51
N GLU A 69 -18.58 10.81 -10.37
CA GLU A 69 -18.71 9.61 -9.54
C GLU A 69 -20.09 9.54 -8.88
N PRO A 70 -20.73 8.34 -8.83
CA PRO A 70 -21.96 8.15 -8.08
C PRO A 70 -21.80 8.53 -6.60
N PRO A 71 -22.69 9.37 -6.03
CA PRO A 71 -22.65 9.73 -4.62
C PRO A 71 -22.97 8.52 -3.73
N GLY A 72 -22.55 8.58 -2.47
CA GLY A 72 -22.78 7.51 -1.49
C GLY A 72 -21.87 7.65 -0.26
N PRO A 73 -22.19 6.98 0.86
CA PRO A 73 -21.45 7.16 2.11
C PRO A 73 -19.97 6.80 1.94
N THR A 74 -19.07 7.46 2.67
CA THR A 74 -17.66 7.07 2.66
C THR A 74 -17.51 5.63 3.16
N LYS A 75 -16.80 4.80 2.41
CA LYS A 75 -16.41 3.44 2.81
C LYS A 75 -14.91 3.34 2.79
N LEU A 76 -14.30 2.74 3.81
CA LEU A 76 -12.85 2.63 3.90
C LEU A 76 -12.44 1.17 3.88
N THR A 77 -11.65 0.78 2.89
CA THR A 77 -10.97 -0.51 2.84
C THR A 77 -9.49 -0.32 3.15
N VAL A 78 -8.97 -1.08 4.11
CA VAL A 78 -7.55 -1.10 4.46
C VAL A 78 -6.94 -2.42 4.00
N VAL A 79 -5.78 -2.35 3.35
CA VAL A 79 -5.00 -3.49 2.87
C VAL A 79 -3.64 -3.52 3.55
N ASN A 80 -3.21 -4.70 3.99
CA ASN A 80 -1.82 -4.91 4.40
C ASN A 80 -0.96 -5.27 3.19
N GLY A 81 -0.08 -4.37 2.79
CA GLY A 81 0.99 -4.61 1.80
C GLY A 81 2.40 -4.45 2.38
N VAL A 82 2.55 -4.52 3.71
CA VAL A 82 3.87 -4.56 4.38
C VAL A 82 4.52 -5.90 4.06
N ALA A 83 5.52 -5.86 3.19
CA ALA A 83 6.02 -7.05 2.51
C ALA A 83 6.84 -7.96 3.42
N ASP A 84 7.39 -7.47 4.53
CA ASP A 84 8.31 -8.21 5.39
C ASP A 84 7.66 -8.87 6.62
N HIS A 85 6.34 -8.82 6.74
CA HIS A 85 5.63 -9.42 7.87
C HIS A 85 4.34 -10.11 7.42
N ASP A 86 4.11 -11.32 7.94
CA ASP A 86 2.93 -12.12 7.62
C ASP A 86 1.61 -11.44 8.00
N ALA A 87 1.63 -10.56 9.02
CA ALA A 87 0.46 -9.81 9.47
C ALA A 87 0.84 -8.51 10.17
N VAL A 88 -0.09 -7.55 10.15
CA VAL A 88 0.08 -6.25 10.83
C VAL A 88 -1.16 -5.83 11.60
N ARG A 89 -0.98 -4.88 12.52
CA ARG A 89 -2.04 -4.07 13.13
C ARG A 89 -1.81 -2.60 12.81
N PHE A 90 -2.83 -1.79 13.03
CA PHE A 90 -2.85 -0.37 12.75
C PHE A 90 -3.29 0.39 14.00
N CYS A 91 -2.60 1.47 14.31
CA CYS A 91 -3.02 2.47 15.27
C CYS A 91 -3.39 3.75 14.54
N PHE A 92 -4.68 3.99 14.36
CA PHE A 92 -5.22 5.19 13.72
C PHE A 92 -5.35 6.31 14.75
N LEU A 93 -4.38 7.23 14.75
CA LEU A 93 -4.32 8.31 15.73
C LEU A 93 -4.74 9.63 15.11
N ALA A 94 -5.49 10.44 15.85
CA ALA A 94 -5.72 11.83 15.48
C ALA A 94 -4.38 12.56 15.34
N TYR A 95 -4.23 13.42 14.33
CA TYR A 95 -3.02 14.18 14.08
C TYR A 95 -3.30 15.68 14.21
N PRO A 96 -2.45 16.46 14.90
CA PRO A 96 -1.14 16.08 15.46
C PRO A 96 -1.16 15.56 16.92
N ASP A 97 -2.29 15.66 17.62
CA ASP A 97 -2.32 15.56 19.09
C ASP A 97 -2.69 14.17 19.64
N GLY A 98 -2.96 13.19 18.79
CA GLY A 98 -3.38 11.86 19.21
C GLY A 98 -2.24 11.07 19.85
N THR A 99 -2.40 10.75 21.13
CA THR A 99 -1.41 9.98 21.91
C THR A 99 -1.57 8.46 21.78
N GLY A 100 -2.74 7.99 21.31
CA GLY A 100 -3.10 6.57 21.27
C GLY A 100 -3.64 6.00 22.59
N ALA A 101 -3.69 6.79 23.67
CA ALA A 101 -4.21 6.32 24.96
C ALA A 101 -5.71 5.99 24.84
N GLY A 102 -6.08 4.78 25.23
CA GLY A 102 -7.44 4.24 25.12
C GLY A 102 -7.89 3.90 23.70
N VAL A 103 -7.03 4.04 22.68
CA VAL A 103 -7.34 3.67 21.29
C VAL A 103 -6.91 2.22 21.08
N ALA A 104 -7.85 1.33 20.77
CA ALA A 104 -7.52 -0.05 20.47
C ALA A 104 -6.84 -0.19 19.08
N PRO A 105 -5.87 -1.10 18.91
CA PRO A 105 -5.33 -1.38 17.58
C PRO A 105 -6.38 -2.04 16.68
N TRP A 106 -6.27 -1.79 15.37
CA TRP A 106 -7.14 -2.34 14.35
C TRP A 106 -6.36 -3.28 13.39
N PRO A 107 -6.88 -4.46 13.01
CA PRO A 107 -8.04 -5.10 13.61
C PRO A 107 -7.73 -5.53 15.06
N SER A 108 -8.75 -5.59 15.90
CA SER A 108 -8.61 -5.98 17.30
C SER A 108 -8.23 -7.46 17.50
N ALA A 109 -8.42 -8.29 16.47
CA ALA A 109 -8.06 -9.71 16.50
C ALA A 109 -6.53 -9.91 16.65
N ALA A 110 -6.11 -10.84 17.51
CA ALA A 110 -4.70 -11.14 17.82
C ALA A 110 -3.85 -11.42 16.57
N ALA A 111 -4.43 -12.10 15.58
CA ALA A 111 -3.76 -12.44 14.33
C ALA A 111 -3.46 -11.23 13.41
N GLY A 112 -4.01 -10.05 13.68
CA GLY A 112 -3.84 -8.89 12.81
C GLY A 112 -4.53 -9.02 11.45
N LEU A 113 -4.11 -8.18 10.50
CA LEU A 113 -4.46 -8.23 9.09
C LEU A 113 -3.30 -8.88 8.33
N ALA A 114 -3.49 -10.10 7.84
CA ALA A 114 -2.44 -10.84 7.15
C ALA A 114 -2.01 -10.14 5.84
N PHE A 115 -0.80 -10.44 5.35
CA PHE A 115 -0.26 -9.89 4.11
C PHE A 115 -1.20 -10.13 2.93
N ALA A 116 -1.31 -9.13 2.06
CA ALA A 116 -2.25 -9.07 0.94
C ALA A 116 -3.74 -9.27 1.30
N ARG A 117 -4.11 -9.23 2.59
CA ARG A 117 -5.52 -9.21 3.02
C ARG A 117 -6.03 -7.79 3.13
N ALA A 118 -7.33 -7.67 2.93
CA ALA A 118 -8.07 -6.43 3.11
C ALA A 118 -9.15 -6.59 4.17
N ARG A 119 -9.54 -5.47 4.79
CA ARG A 119 -10.78 -5.38 5.54
C ARG A 119 -11.42 -4.01 5.37
N VAL A 120 -12.74 -4.03 5.34
CA VAL A 120 -13.57 -2.82 5.38
C VAL A 120 -13.67 -2.37 6.84
N ILE A 121 -13.52 -1.07 7.07
CA ILE A 121 -13.83 -0.41 8.33
C ILE A 121 -15.27 0.09 8.24
N GLU A 122 -16.17 -0.62 8.91
CA GLU A 122 -17.58 -0.26 9.02
C GLU A 122 -18.09 -0.52 10.45
N PRO A 123 -18.65 0.50 11.14
CA PRO A 123 -18.71 1.91 10.72
C PRO A 123 -17.33 2.59 10.78
N LEU A 124 -17.15 3.70 10.04
CA LEU A 124 -15.86 4.39 9.92
C LEU A 124 -15.32 4.92 11.26
N ASP A 125 -16.23 5.44 12.08
CA ASP A 125 -15.98 5.99 13.42
C ASP A 125 -15.51 4.95 14.45
N ALA A 126 -15.65 3.65 14.15
CA ALA A 126 -15.12 2.58 14.99
C ALA A 126 -13.59 2.57 15.08
N ALA A 127 -12.90 3.18 14.10
CA ALA A 127 -11.44 3.20 14.04
C ALA A 127 -10.85 4.56 13.66
N ILE A 128 -11.56 5.38 12.89
CA ILE A 128 -11.08 6.67 12.39
C ILE A 128 -11.66 7.81 13.24
N PRO A 129 -10.83 8.59 13.96
CA PRO A 129 -11.33 9.70 14.77
C PRO A 129 -12.01 10.78 13.90
N GLU A 130 -13.28 11.09 14.22
CA GLU A 130 -14.09 12.02 13.43
C GLU A 130 -13.49 13.42 13.34
N GLY A 131 -13.56 14.03 12.15
CA GLY A 131 -13.22 15.44 11.94
C GLY A 131 -11.73 15.79 12.07
N THR A 132 -10.85 14.80 12.18
CA THR A 132 -9.40 15.00 12.33
C THR A 132 -8.61 14.34 11.22
N SER A 133 -7.44 14.89 10.91
CA SER A 133 -6.46 14.20 10.10
C SER A 133 -5.94 13.00 10.87
N VAL A 134 -5.62 11.91 10.19
CA VAL A 134 -5.22 10.66 10.84
C VAL A 134 -3.79 10.31 10.46
N ARG A 135 -2.97 10.01 11.47
CA ARG A 135 -1.68 9.34 11.30
C ARG A 135 -1.85 7.88 11.71
N ALA A 136 -1.82 6.99 10.74
CA ALA A 136 -1.74 5.56 11.02
C ALA A 136 -0.31 5.20 11.45
N HIS A 137 -0.19 4.28 12.41
CA HIS A 137 1.06 3.56 12.65
C HIS A 137 0.82 2.10 12.31
N VAL A 138 1.67 1.51 11.49
CA VAL A 138 1.64 0.06 11.26
C VAL A 138 2.49 -0.63 12.30
N VAL A 139 1.97 -1.72 12.87
CA VAL A 139 2.60 -2.51 13.93
C VAL A 139 2.76 -3.93 13.42
N ALA A 140 3.96 -4.48 13.51
CA ALA A 140 4.32 -5.81 12.99
C ALA A 140 5.24 -6.57 13.96
N GLY A 141 5.63 -7.81 13.64
CA GLY A 141 6.38 -8.71 14.52
C GLY A 141 5.48 -9.61 15.37
N ASP A 142 5.81 -9.83 16.64
CA ASP A 142 4.99 -10.62 17.57
C ASP A 142 3.73 -9.87 18.01
N LEU A 143 2.69 -9.94 17.18
CA LEU A 143 1.40 -9.31 17.48
C LEU A 143 0.75 -9.85 18.78
N GLY A 144 1.13 -11.03 19.26
CA GLY A 144 0.68 -11.57 20.55
C GLY A 144 1.12 -10.72 21.73
N ALA A 145 2.29 -10.08 21.64
CA ALA A 145 2.79 -9.14 22.65
C ALA A 145 1.95 -7.86 22.78
N THR A 146 0.99 -7.63 21.87
CA THR A 146 0.08 -6.48 21.87
C THR A 146 -1.33 -6.80 22.39
N GLU A 147 -1.55 -8.01 22.91
CA GLU A 147 -2.87 -8.40 23.44
C GLU A 147 -3.25 -7.59 24.69
N GLY A 148 -4.41 -6.94 24.63
CA GLY A 148 -4.94 -6.13 25.74
C GLY A 148 -4.30 -4.75 25.89
N LEU A 149 -3.31 -4.41 25.07
CA LEU A 149 -2.67 -3.09 25.06
C LEU A 149 -3.44 -2.10 24.19
N ASP A 150 -3.44 -0.84 24.59
CA ASP A 150 -3.85 0.26 23.72
C ASP A 150 -2.72 0.73 22.80
N CYS A 151 -3.02 1.61 21.85
CA CYS A 151 -2.05 2.10 20.89
C CYS A 151 -0.91 2.90 21.52
N ALA A 152 -1.11 3.58 22.65
CA ALA A 152 -0.01 4.27 23.33
C ALA A 152 0.97 3.25 23.94
N GLU A 153 0.44 2.22 24.60
CA GLU A 153 1.23 1.14 25.19
C GLU A 153 1.98 0.33 24.13
N ILE A 154 1.34 0.06 22.99
CA ILE A 154 1.97 -0.64 21.85
C ILE A 154 3.13 0.17 21.27
N LEU A 155 2.93 1.48 21.06
CA LEU A 155 3.99 2.35 20.53
C LEU A 155 5.14 2.52 21.53
N ALA A 156 4.85 2.54 22.84
CA ALA A 156 5.87 2.53 23.88
C ALA A 156 6.66 1.22 23.87
N LEU A 157 5.98 0.06 23.76
CA LEU A 157 6.62 -1.25 23.66
C LEU A 157 7.53 -1.33 22.44
N ALA A 158 7.08 -0.87 21.27
CA ALA A 158 7.85 -0.89 20.03
C ALA A 158 9.11 0.00 20.07
N ALA A 159 9.17 0.98 20.98
CA ALA A 159 10.34 1.84 21.15
C ALA A 159 11.45 1.21 22.01
N GLU A 160 11.20 0.06 22.65
CA GLU A 160 12.20 -0.63 23.46
C GLU A 160 13.29 -1.29 22.59
N PRO A 161 14.58 -1.25 22.98
CA PRO A 161 15.69 -1.75 22.14
C PRO A 161 15.65 -3.24 21.75
N ALA A 162 14.85 -4.04 22.44
CA ALA A 162 14.63 -5.47 22.18
C ALA A 162 13.13 -5.78 22.12
N ALA A 163 12.34 -4.82 21.63
CA ALA A 163 10.91 -4.99 21.44
C ALA A 163 10.64 -6.19 20.52
N PRO A 164 9.66 -7.06 20.86
CA PRO A 164 9.28 -8.16 19.99
C PRO A 164 8.43 -7.71 18.80
N ILE A 165 8.14 -6.41 18.72
CA ILE A 165 7.35 -5.76 17.67
C ILE A 165 8.09 -4.54 17.13
N VAL A 166 7.72 -4.15 15.92
CA VAL A 166 8.13 -2.88 15.31
C VAL A 166 6.90 -2.03 15.05
N ALA A 167 7.06 -0.71 15.11
CA ALA A 167 6.02 0.23 14.74
C ALA A 167 6.59 1.33 13.82
N ALA A 168 5.93 1.57 12.70
CA ALA A 168 6.30 2.61 11.75
C ALA A 168 5.15 3.60 11.54
N ALA A 169 5.45 4.89 11.69
CA ALA A 169 4.50 5.95 11.39
C ALA A 169 4.31 6.07 9.87
N LEU A 170 3.05 6.06 9.43
CA LEU A 170 2.69 6.22 8.03
C LEU A 170 2.38 7.69 7.71
N PRO A 171 2.37 8.10 6.42
CA PRO A 171 1.89 9.41 6.00
C PRO A 171 0.51 9.77 6.56
N VAL A 172 0.30 11.07 6.82
CA VAL A 172 -0.96 11.59 7.37
C VAL A 172 -2.03 11.64 6.29
N VAL A 173 -3.21 11.12 6.57
CA VAL A 173 -4.40 11.27 5.73
C VAL A 173 -5.22 12.46 6.22
N PRO A 174 -5.44 13.51 5.40
CA PRO A 174 -6.19 14.69 5.82
C PRO A 174 -7.66 14.40 6.16
N ALA A 175 -8.19 15.09 7.17
CA ALA A 175 -9.60 14.95 7.59
C ALA A 175 -10.63 15.04 6.44
N PRO A 176 -10.49 15.98 5.46
CA PRO A 176 -11.45 16.09 4.36
C PRO A 176 -11.61 14.82 3.55
N VAL A 177 -10.57 13.98 3.40
CA VAL A 177 -10.60 12.74 2.63
C VAL A 177 -11.71 11.80 3.12
N PHE A 178 -11.87 11.70 4.45
CA PHE A 178 -12.88 10.85 5.07
C PHE A 178 -14.32 11.37 4.91
N ALA A 179 -14.48 12.65 4.53
CA ALA A 179 -15.78 13.28 4.32
C ALA A 179 -16.25 13.29 2.84
N GLU A 180 -15.44 12.79 1.89
CA GLU A 180 -15.68 13.01 0.46
C GLU A 180 -16.78 12.14 -0.20
N GLU A 181 -17.60 11.40 0.54
CA GLU A 181 -18.64 10.51 -0.03
C GLU A 181 -18.06 9.53 -1.09
N LYS A 182 -16.87 8.98 -0.81
CA LYS A 182 -16.11 8.11 -1.73
C LYS A 182 -15.81 6.75 -1.12
N SER A 183 -15.56 5.76 -1.99
CA SER A 183 -14.94 4.51 -1.56
C SER A 183 -13.42 4.72 -1.52
N LEU A 184 -12.85 4.66 -0.32
CA LEU A 184 -11.45 4.92 -0.04
C LEU A 184 -10.68 3.61 0.11
N LEU A 185 -9.50 3.57 -0.48
CA LEU A 185 -8.51 2.52 -0.32
C LEU A 185 -7.31 3.08 0.44
N LEU A 186 -6.94 2.45 1.55
CA LEU A 186 -5.68 2.68 2.24
C LEU A 186 -4.85 1.39 2.20
N VAL A 187 -3.61 1.47 1.72
CA VAL A 187 -2.70 0.32 1.67
C VAL A 187 -1.44 0.69 2.41
N ALA A 188 -1.12 -0.01 3.49
CA ALA A 188 0.23 0.05 4.05
C ALA A 188 1.19 -0.67 3.10
N THR A 189 2.35 -0.09 2.83
CA THR A 189 3.28 -0.57 1.80
C THR A 189 4.70 -0.66 2.35
N GLY A 190 5.60 -1.24 1.55
CA GLY A 190 7.04 -1.27 1.86
C GLY A 190 7.38 -2.30 2.93
N CYS A 191 8.48 -2.09 3.64
CA CYS A 191 8.91 -2.95 4.74
C CYS A 191 9.01 -2.18 6.05
N ALA A 192 8.54 -2.78 7.14
CA ALA A 192 8.61 -2.21 8.48
C ALA A 192 9.99 -2.38 9.13
N GLY A 193 10.79 -3.32 8.62
CA GLY A 193 12.09 -3.71 9.18
C GLY A 193 11.93 -4.58 10.43
N GLY A 194 13.04 -4.67 11.18
CA GLY A 194 13.13 -5.48 12.40
C GLY A 194 14.43 -6.27 12.48
N GLU A 195 14.68 -6.86 13.65
CA GLU A 195 15.83 -7.75 13.83
C GLU A 195 15.73 -8.93 12.86
N GLY A 196 16.82 -9.23 12.16
CA GLY A 196 16.86 -10.31 11.17
C GLY A 196 16.36 -9.93 9.76
N HIS A 197 15.88 -8.71 9.55
CA HIS A 197 15.40 -8.24 8.25
C HIS A 197 16.54 -7.65 7.41
N THR A 198 17.61 -8.44 7.24
CA THR A 198 18.76 -8.12 6.38
C THR A 198 18.96 -9.22 5.34
N HIS A 199 19.11 -8.85 4.07
CA HIS A 199 19.36 -9.81 2.99
C HIS A 199 20.14 -9.16 1.84
N ALA A 200 20.83 -9.96 1.02
CA ALA A 200 21.54 -9.44 -0.16
C ALA A 200 20.61 -8.77 -1.19
N ASP A 201 19.34 -9.17 -1.19
CA ASP A 201 18.29 -8.69 -2.11
C ASP A 201 17.18 -7.90 -1.39
N GLU A 202 17.48 -7.36 -0.21
CA GLU A 202 16.50 -6.61 0.60
C GLU A 202 15.91 -5.39 -0.14
N LYS A 203 16.65 -4.80 -1.08
CA LYS A 203 16.15 -3.68 -1.90
C LYS A 203 15.12 -4.12 -2.93
N GLN A 204 15.26 -5.31 -3.49
CA GLN A 204 14.28 -5.90 -4.39
C GLN A 204 13.00 -6.29 -3.63
N GLY A 205 13.12 -6.68 -2.36
CA GLY A 205 11.99 -6.93 -1.47
C GLY A 205 11.28 -5.66 -0.99
N CYS A 206 12.06 -4.66 -0.55
CA CYS A 206 11.57 -3.55 0.26
C CYS A 206 11.67 -2.17 -0.40
N GLY A 207 12.26 -2.08 -1.60
CA GLY A 207 12.52 -0.84 -2.33
C GLY A 207 13.93 -0.29 -2.09
N ASP A 208 14.40 0.54 -3.02
CA ASP A 208 15.80 1.00 -3.10
C ASP A 208 16.29 1.77 -1.87
N ALA A 209 15.36 2.40 -1.14
CA ALA A 209 15.63 3.19 0.05
C ALA A 209 15.73 2.35 1.33
N TYR A 210 15.42 1.05 1.28
CA TYR A 210 15.39 0.21 2.46
C TYR A 210 16.80 -0.02 3.03
N THR A 211 16.87 0.14 4.34
CA THR A 211 17.90 -0.45 5.21
C THR A 211 17.22 -0.85 6.52
N ILE A 212 17.85 -1.69 7.33
CA ILE A 212 17.32 -2.07 8.65
C ILE A 212 17.05 -0.85 9.56
N ASP A 213 17.86 0.20 9.45
CA ASP A 213 17.72 1.44 10.23
C ASP A 213 16.80 2.48 9.55
N THR A 214 16.42 2.25 8.30
CA THR A 214 15.57 3.16 7.50
C THR A 214 14.53 2.31 6.77
N PRO A 215 13.47 1.87 7.48
CA PRO A 215 12.40 1.10 6.87
C PRO A 215 11.67 1.93 5.81
N THR A 216 11.01 1.25 4.88
CA THR A 216 10.29 1.86 3.74
C THR A 216 8.78 1.81 3.92
N ALA A 217 8.31 1.56 5.14
CA ALA A 217 6.90 1.55 5.47
C ALA A 217 6.21 2.83 5.00
N GLY A 218 5.21 2.68 4.14
CA GLY A 218 4.52 3.76 3.47
C GLY A 218 3.01 3.60 3.48
N LEU A 219 2.32 4.55 2.87
CA LEU A 219 0.87 4.51 2.70
C LEU A 219 0.52 4.94 1.29
N VAL A 220 -0.30 4.14 0.62
CA VAL A 220 -1.04 4.54 -0.56
C VAL A 220 -2.48 4.83 -0.14
N ALA A 221 -2.97 6.02 -0.49
CA ALA A 221 -4.35 6.43 -0.28
C ALA A 221 -4.96 6.79 -1.64
N ALA A 222 -6.04 6.12 -2.02
CA ALA A 222 -6.69 6.34 -3.31
C ALA A 222 -8.22 6.27 -3.21
N ALA A 223 -8.91 7.00 -4.08
CA ALA A 223 -10.34 6.87 -4.25
C ALA A 223 -10.65 5.81 -5.32
N MET A 224 -11.42 4.79 -4.95
CA MET A 224 -11.95 3.78 -5.87
C MET A 224 -13.20 4.33 -6.56
N SER A 225 -13.34 4.07 -7.86
CA SER A 225 -14.53 4.49 -8.60
C SER A 225 -15.71 3.57 -8.29
N ARG A 226 -16.89 4.16 -8.09
CA ARG A 226 -18.16 3.41 -7.95
C ARG A 226 -18.86 3.15 -9.26
N ARG A 227 -18.29 3.61 -10.38
CA ARG A 227 -18.88 3.44 -11.69
C ARG A 227 -18.88 1.98 -12.08
N THR A 228 -20.07 1.50 -12.44
CA THR A 228 -20.28 0.16 -12.99
C THR A 228 -20.99 0.25 -14.33
N THR A 229 -21.06 -0.88 -15.04
CA THR A 229 -21.84 -1.02 -16.28
C THR A 229 -22.55 -2.35 -16.22
N PHE A 230 -23.88 -2.36 -16.40
CA PHE A 230 -24.73 -3.52 -16.14
C PHE A 230 -24.26 -4.82 -16.83
N GLU A 231 -23.69 -4.74 -18.04
CA GLU A 231 -23.27 -5.90 -18.83
C GLU A 231 -21.77 -6.21 -18.73
N ARG A 232 -21.03 -5.46 -17.90
CA ARG A 232 -19.56 -5.54 -17.84
C ARG A 232 -19.07 -5.63 -16.41
N VAL A 233 -17.89 -6.19 -16.23
CA VAL A 233 -17.12 -6.10 -14.99
C VAL A 233 -16.29 -4.82 -15.08
N ALA A 234 -16.42 -3.93 -14.10
CA ALA A 234 -15.56 -2.75 -13.98
C ALA A 234 -14.29 -3.13 -13.22
N LEU A 235 -13.11 -2.83 -13.77
CA LEU A 235 -11.81 -3.18 -13.19
C LEU A 235 -10.92 -1.94 -13.06
N GLN A 236 -10.28 -1.80 -11.90
CA GLN A 236 -9.18 -0.87 -11.68
C GLN A 236 -7.99 -1.63 -11.09
N VAL A 237 -6.81 -1.04 -11.19
CA VAL A 237 -5.57 -1.54 -10.60
C VAL A 237 -4.96 -0.42 -9.78
N ALA A 238 -4.68 -0.71 -8.51
CA ALA A 238 -3.92 0.16 -7.62
C ALA A 238 -2.52 -0.42 -7.45
N HIS A 239 -1.50 0.44 -7.57
CA HIS A 239 -0.11 0.05 -7.40
C HIS A 239 0.40 0.44 -6.02
N ALA A 240 0.54 -0.54 -5.13
CA ALA A 240 0.96 -0.35 -3.75
C ALA A 240 2.20 -1.17 -3.35
N SER A 241 2.98 -1.67 -4.32
CA SER A 241 4.31 -2.23 -4.07
C SER A 241 5.36 -1.11 -4.12
N ALA A 242 6.02 -0.80 -3.00
CA ALA A 242 7.07 0.21 -2.95
C ALA A 242 8.37 -0.20 -3.67
N ALA A 243 8.57 -1.51 -3.88
CA ALA A 243 9.73 -2.07 -4.56
C ALA A 243 9.52 -2.23 -6.07
N THR A 244 8.28 -2.18 -6.54
CA THR A 244 7.96 -2.33 -7.96
C THR A 244 8.11 -0.99 -8.69
N PRO A 245 8.87 -0.91 -9.81
CA PRO A 245 8.94 0.28 -10.65
C PRO A 245 7.60 0.54 -11.35
N VAL A 246 7.53 1.55 -12.22
CA VAL A 246 6.35 1.74 -13.09
C VAL A 246 6.10 0.48 -13.92
N VAL A 247 4.84 0.06 -14.06
CA VAL A 247 4.46 -1.18 -14.76
C VAL A 247 3.21 -1.03 -15.63
N ASP A 248 3.12 -1.86 -16.66
CA ASP A 248 1.87 -2.16 -17.36
C ASP A 248 1.24 -3.41 -16.73
N VAL A 249 -0.09 -3.41 -16.59
CA VAL A 249 -0.84 -4.52 -15.98
C VAL A 249 -1.85 -5.08 -16.97
N HIS A 250 -1.76 -6.38 -17.20
CA HIS A 250 -2.63 -7.13 -18.08
C HIS A 250 -3.44 -8.17 -17.31
N LEU A 251 -4.59 -8.53 -17.87
CA LEU A 251 -5.38 -9.67 -17.46
C LEU A 251 -5.48 -10.64 -18.63
N THR A 252 -4.98 -11.85 -18.45
CA THR A 252 -5.16 -12.96 -19.39
C THR A 252 -6.33 -13.81 -18.91
N PRO A 253 -7.47 -13.84 -19.64
CA PRO A 253 -8.63 -14.64 -19.25
C PRO A 253 -8.32 -16.13 -19.14
N GLY A 254 -9.07 -16.85 -18.31
CA GLY A 254 -9.02 -18.31 -18.19
C GLY A 254 -9.70 -19.01 -19.36
N ILE A 255 -9.26 -18.71 -20.58
CA ILE A 255 -9.72 -19.27 -21.85
C ILE A 255 -8.47 -19.58 -22.66
N GLU A 256 -8.30 -20.84 -23.08
CA GLU A 256 -7.07 -21.37 -23.71
C GLU A 256 -6.52 -20.54 -24.88
N THR A 257 -7.39 -19.83 -25.60
CA THR A 257 -7.04 -19.05 -26.80
C THR A 257 -7.16 -17.53 -26.61
N ALA A 258 -7.50 -17.06 -25.41
CA ALA A 258 -7.63 -15.63 -25.17
C ALA A 258 -6.26 -14.97 -25.08
N SER A 259 -6.15 -13.79 -25.68
CA SER A 259 -5.00 -12.90 -25.47
C SER A 259 -5.22 -12.05 -24.22
N GLY A 260 -4.13 -11.68 -23.55
CA GLY A 260 -4.17 -10.73 -22.46
C GLY A 260 -4.74 -9.37 -22.90
N VAL A 261 -5.57 -8.78 -22.03
CA VAL A 261 -6.07 -7.42 -22.21
C VAL A 261 -5.31 -6.47 -21.28
N PHE A 262 -4.98 -5.29 -21.77
CA PHE A 262 -4.43 -4.23 -20.91
C PHE A 262 -5.52 -3.73 -19.96
N LEU A 263 -5.23 -3.77 -18.66
CA LEU A 263 -6.06 -3.13 -17.64
C LEU A 263 -5.55 -1.72 -17.35
N ALA A 264 -4.25 -1.56 -17.12
CA ALA A 264 -3.61 -0.30 -16.80
C ALA A 264 -2.26 -0.18 -17.52
N HIS A 265 -1.90 1.06 -17.90
CA HIS A 265 -0.63 1.42 -18.52
C HIS A 265 0.13 2.40 -17.65
N ASP A 266 1.46 2.34 -17.69
CA ASP A 266 2.36 3.27 -17.00
C ASP A 266 1.97 3.50 -15.53
N LEU A 267 1.53 2.43 -14.85
CA LEU A 267 1.01 2.49 -13.49
C LEU A 267 2.18 2.68 -12.53
N SER A 268 2.32 3.89 -11.99
CA SER A 268 3.34 4.22 -10.99
C SER A 268 2.91 3.89 -9.57
N TYR A 269 3.86 3.76 -8.64
CA TYR A 269 3.57 3.63 -7.21
C TYR A 269 2.59 4.72 -6.72
N GLY A 270 1.55 4.30 -6.00
CA GLY A 270 0.47 5.15 -5.49
C GLY A 270 -0.64 5.45 -6.48
N ALA A 271 -0.49 5.11 -7.76
CA ALA A 271 -1.53 5.34 -8.76
C ALA A 271 -2.64 4.29 -8.69
N LEU A 272 -3.85 4.71 -9.06
CA LEU A 272 -5.01 3.86 -9.28
C LEU A 272 -5.56 4.16 -10.68
N ALA A 273 -5.55 3.17 -11.56
CA ALA A 273 -5.94 3.33 -12.96
C ALA A 273 -6.61 2.08 -13.52
N PRO A 274 -7.42 2.18 -14.58
CA PRO A 274 -7.83 3.44 -15.21
C PRO A 274 -8.93 4.12 -14.39
N PHE A 275 -9.07 5.43 -14.60
CA PHE A 275 -10.18 6.22 -14.07
C PHE A 275 -10.80 6.99 -15.25
N PRO A 276 -11.97 6.59 -15.78
CA PRO A 276 -12.91 5.59 -15.24
C PRO A 276 -12.40 4.14 -15.33
N PRO A 277 -12.99 3.19 -14.57
CA PRO A 277 -12.63 1.79 -14.59
C PRO A 277 -12.70 1.16 -15.99
N PHE A 278 -11.86 0.16 -16.20
CA PHE A 278 -11.89 -0.65 -17.41
C PHE A 278 -13.16 -1.49 -17.44
N THR A 279 -13.98 -1.33 -18.47
CA THR A 279 -15.25 -2.07 -18.66
C THR A 279 -15.26 -2.87 -19.96
N GLY A 280 -14.08 -3.28 -20.45
CA GLY A 280 -13.94 -3.99 -21.74
C GLY A 280 -14.39 -5.46 -21.71
N LEU A 281 -14.58 -6.04 -20.52
CA LEU A 281 -14.90 -7.46 -20.35
C LEU A 281 -16.26 -7.64 -19.68
N ALA A 282 -17.07 -8.55 -20.22
CA ALA A 282 -18.16 -9.17 -19.48
C ALA A 282 -17.62 -10.36 -18.68
N ARG A 283 -18.37 -10.82 -17.68
CA ARG A 283 -18.02 -11.96 -16.84
C ARG A 283 -17.72 -13.23 -17.63
N ASP A 284 -18.48 -13.48 -18.69
CA ASP A 284 -18.27 -14.65 -19.55
C ASP A 284 -16.97 -14.55 -20.35
N ASN A 285 -16.46 -13.33 -20.62
CA ASN A 285 -15.18 -13.13 -21.29
C ASN A 285 -13.97 -13.47 -20.41
N LEU A 286 -14.16 -13.60 -19.09
CA LEU A 286 -13.10 -13.98 -18.16
C LEU A 286 -12.82 -15.50 -18.16
N GLY A 287 -13.73 -16.31 -18.70
CA GLY A 287 -13.63 -17.77 -18.66
C GLY A 287 -13.70 -18.34 -17.25
N ALA A 288 -12.94 -19.41 -17.01
CA ALA A 288 -12.75 -19.97 -15.68
C ALA A 288 -11.90 -18.98 -14.87
N LEU A 289 -12.53 -18.24 -13.97
CA LEU A 289 -11.88 -17.11 -13.29
C LEU A 289 -10.62 -17.54 -12.55
N GLU A 290 -10.59 -18.72 -11.92
CA GLU A 290 -9.42 -19.25 -11.21
C GLU A 290 -8.22 -19.58 -12.13
N GLU A 291 -8.47 -19.73 -13.43
CA GLU A 291 -7.45 -19.96 -14.46
C GLU A 291 -6.95 -18.66 -15.09
N ALA A 292 -7.65 -17.53 -14.87
CA ALA A 292 -7.17 -16.23 -15.32
C ALA A 292 -5.87 -15.85 -14.60
N THR A 293 -5.05 -15.02 -15.23
CA THR A 293 -3.79 -14.53 -14.66
C THR A 293 -3.69 -13.02 -14.78
N VAL A 294 -3.18 -12.38 -13.73
CA VAL A 294 -2.76 -10.98 -13.77
C VAL A 294 -1.27 -10.97 -14.08
N GLU A 295 -0.90 -10.26 -15.13
CA GLU A 295 0.47 -10.22 -15.64
C GLU A 295 1.00 -8.80 -15.58
N THR A 296 2.26 -8.68 -15.19
CA THR A 296 2.96 -7.39 -15.11
C THR A 296 4.04 -7.33 -16.17
N TYR A 297 4.24 -6.16 -16.74
CA TYR A 297 5.26 -5.88 -17.75
C TYR A 297 5.99 -4.58 -17.39
N ALA A 298 7.26 -4.48 -17.79
CA ALA A 298 7.92 -3.19 -17.82
C ALA A 298 7.28 -2.33 -18.93
N PRO A 299 7.09 -1.01 -18.74
CA PRO A 299 6.49 -0.15 -19.76
C PRO A 299 7.23 -0.24 -21.09
N ALA A 300 6.46 -0.35 -22.18
CA ALA A 300 6.96 -0.55 -23.55
C ALA A 300 7.78 -1.84 -23.79
N ASP A 301 7.84 -2.76 -22.82
CA ASP A 301 8.41 -4.09 -22.97
C ASP A 301 7.30 -5.13 -23.23
N LEU A 302 7.63 -6.16 -24.00
CA LEU A 302 6.77 -7.32 -24.21
C LEU A 302 7.14 -8.48 -23.28
N GLN A 303 8.27 -8.39 -22.58
CA GLN A 303 8.68 -9.38 -21.62
C GLN A 303 7.88 -9.22 -20.31
N ARG A 304 7.12 -10.27 -19.99
CA ARG A 304 6.41 -10.38 -18.73
C ARG A 304 7.39 -10.46 -17.56
N THR A 305 7.20 -9.61 -16.56
CA THR A 305 8.04 -9.54 -15.35
C THR A 305 7.43 -10.32 -14.18
N SER A 306 6.10 -10.47 -14.11
CA SER A 306 5.41 -11.36 -13.18
C SER A 306 4.11 -11.93 -13.75
N SER A 307 3.63 -13.05 -13.19
CA SER A 307 2.35 -13.67 -13.53
C SER A 307 1.75 -14.26 -12.26
N VAL A 308 0.66 -13.67 -11.78
CA VAL A 308 -0.03 -14.10 -10.55
C VAL A 308 -1.38 -14.71 -10.94
N PRO A 309 -1.63 -16.00 -10.65
CA PRO A 309 -2.88 -16.63 -11.01
C PRO A 309 -4.01 -16.10 -10.13
N MET A 310 -5.18 -15.87 -10.74
CA MET A 310 -6.35 -15.34 -10.03
C MET A 310 -6.81 -16.24 -8.88
N ARG A 311 -6.55 -17.56 -8.94
CA ARG A 311 -6.77 -18.45 -7.78
C ARG A 311 -6.05 -17.99 -6.51
N GLU A 312 -4.83 -17.46 -6.65
CA GLU A 312 -4.03 -16.94 -5.54
C GLU A 312 -4.57 -15.58 -5.09
N ILE A 313 -4.87 -14.69 -6.04
CA ILE A 313 -5.47 -13.37 -5.77
C ILE A 313 -6.79 -13.52 -5.01
N LEU A 314 -7.62 -14.48 -5.40
CA LEU A 314 -8.89 -14.79 -4.72
C LEU A 314 -8.65 -15.36 -3.33
N ALA A 315 -7.62 -16.20 -3.13
CA ALA A 315 -7.24 -16.72 -1.81
C ALA A 315 -6.76 -15.60 -0.86
N ASN A 316 -6.19 -14.52 -1.41
CA ASN A 316 -5.82 -13.30 -0.68
C ASN A 316 -6.99 -12.34 -0.44
N SER A 317 -8.17 -12.62 -1.02
CA SER A 317 -9.34 -11.75 -0.93
C SER A 317 -10.46 -12.34 -0.09
N ASP A 318 -11.39 -11.48 0.33
CA ASP A 318 -12.70 -11.91 0.84
C ASP A 318 -13.76 -11.96 -0.28
N VAL A 319 -13.36 -11.73 -1.54
CA VAL A 319 -14.24 -11.77 -2.72
C VAL A 319 -14.28 -13.19 -3.28
N PRO A 320 -15.40 -13.93 -3.14
CA PRO A 320 -15.49 -15.24 -3.76
C PRO A 320 -15.55 -15.11 -5.29
N ALA A 321 -15.02 -16.11 -6.01
CA ALA A 321 -15.03 -16.14 -7.47
C ALA A 321 -16.43 -15.96 -8.09
N THR A 322 -17.47 -16.37 -7.36
CA THR A 322 -18.88 -16.25 -7.76
C THR A 322 -19.45 -14.84 -7.59
N ALA A 323 -18.83 -13.97 -6.78
CA ALA A 323 -19.23 -12.58 -6.65
C ALA A 323 -18.78 -11.73 -7.84
N VAL A 324 -17.72 -12.14 -8.55
CA VAL A 324 -17.28 -11.46 -9.77
C VAL A 324 -18.33 -11.67 -10.86
N THR A 325 -19.17 -10.65 -11.05
CA THR A 325 -20.34 -10.65 -11.93
C THR A 325 -20.45 -9.31 -12.64
N ASN A 326 -21.22 -9.28 -13.74
CA ASN A 326 -21.48 -8.05 -14.47
C ASN A 326 -22.23 -7.04 -13.59
N GLY A 327 -22.01 -5.74 -13.82
CA GLY A 327 -22.64 -4.67 -13.05
C GLY A 327 -21.94 -4.34 -11.73
N LEU A 328 -20.84 -5.04 -11.39
CA LEU A 328 -20.01 -4.76 -10.22
C LEU A 328 -18.63 -4.22 -10.63
N GLY A 329 -18.03 -3.46 -9.72
CA GLY A 329 -16.69 -2.90 -9.85
C GLY A 329 -15.72 -3.54 -8.86
N PHE A 330 -14.50 -3.81 -9.33
CA PHE A 330 -13.44 -4.41 -8.55
C PHE A 330 -12.12 -3.66 -8.72
N VAL A 331 -11.28 -3.72 -7.69
CA VAL A 331 -9.93 -3.16 -7.70
C VAL A 331 -8.94 -4.28 -7.40
N LEU A 332 -7.97 -4.46 -8.30
CA LEU A 332 -6.77 -5.26 -8.05
C LEU A 332 -5.74 -4.38 -7.35
N VAL A 333 -5.23 -4.79 -6.20
CA VAL A 333 -4.21 -4.03 -5.47
C VAL A 333 -2.90 -4.80 -5.48
N ALA A 334 -1.89 -4.27 -6.17
CA ALA A 334 -0.55 -4.86 -6.26
C ALA A 334 0.25 -4.55 -4.99
N VAL A 335 0.77 -5.57 -4.30
CA VAL A 335 1.56 -5.45 -3.05
C VAL A 335 2.71 -6.46 -3.04
N GLY A 336 3.71 -6.23 -2.18
CA GLY A 336 4.88 -7.12 -2.04
C GLY A 336 6.15 -6.59 -2.71
N ALA A 337 7.11 -7.49 -2.93
CA ALA A 337 8.41 -7.21 -3.56
C ALA A 337 8.31 -6.79 -5.04
N ALA A 338 9.46 -6.46 -5.65
CA ALA A 338 9.56 -6.21 -7.09
C ALA A 338 9.24 -7.49 -7.91
N PRO A 339 8.70 -7.36 -9.14
CA PRO A 339 8.48 -8.49 -10.05
C PRO A 339 9.74 -9.34 -10.23
N GLY A 340 9.58 -10.67 -10.19
CA GLY A 340 10.68 -11.62 -10.39
C GLY A 340 11.56 -11.85 -9.16
N THR A 341 11.30 -11.17 -8.04
CA THR A 341 11.94 -11.50 -6.76
C THR A 341 11.37 -12.82 -6.25
N GLU A 342 12.23 -13.84 -6.13
CA GLU A 342 11.83 -15.16 -5.65
C GLU A 342 11.50 -15.16 -4.15
N ASP A 343 10.70 -16.16 -3.75
CA ASP A 343 10.54 -16.52 -2.34
C ASP A 343 11.88 -17.01 -1.77
N GLY A 344 12.20 -16.59 -0.55
CA GLY A 344 13.43 -17.04 0.14
C GLY A 344 14.10 -15.97 1.00
N GLY A 345 13.70 -14.71 0.84
CA GLY A 345 13.98 -13.64 1.80
C GLY A 345 12.97 -13.60 2.95
N PHE A 346 13.01 -12.49 3.70
CA PHE A 346 12.03 -12.19 4.74
C PHE A 346 10.77 -11.48 4.18
N TRP A 347 10.75 -11.18 2.87
CA TRP A 347 9.63 -10.51 2.21
C TRP A 347 8.69 -11.50 1.52
N HIS A 348 7.49 -11.00 1.21
CA HIS A 348 6.53 -11.63 0.32
C HIS A 348 6.76 -11.17 -1.13
N PRO A 349 6.57 -12.08 -2.11
CA PRO A 349 6.72 -11.76 -3.52
C PRO A 349 5.59 -10.83 -3.97
N LEU A 350 5.73 -10.25 -5.16
CA LEU A 350 4.65 -9.47 -5.77
C LEU A 350 3.40 -10.35 -5.91
N THR A 351 2.31 -9.93 -5.30
CA THR A 351 0.99 -10.55 -5.47
C THR A 351 -0.09 -9.47 -5.58
N TYR A 352 -1.33 -9.91 -5.72
CA TYR A 352 -2.49 -9.02 -5.75
C TYR A 352 -3.55 -9.49 -4.76
N THR A 353 -4.38 -8.53 -4.35
CA THR A 353 -5.67 -8.81 -3.71
C THR A 353 -6.79 -8.18 -4.51
N LEU A 354 -7.95 -8.85 -4.55
CA LEU A 354 -9.14 -8.38 -5.27
C LEU A 354 -10.14 -7.79 -4.30
N LEU A 355 -10.55 -6.54 -4.53
CA LEU A 355 -11.50 -5.82 -3.68
C LEU A 355 -12.77 -5.49 -4.45
N LEU A 356 -13.90 -5.41 -3.76
CA LEU A 356 -15.07 -4.67 -4.27
C LEU A 356 -14.74 -3.17 -4.23
N ALA A 357 -15.01 -2.47 -5.33
CA ALA A 357 -14.75 -1.03 -5.43
C ALA A 357 -15.72 -0.19 -4.57
N ASP A 358 -16.89 -0.73 -4.25
CA ASP A 358 -17.87 -0.13 -3.36
C ASP A 358 -18.42 -1.19 -2.39
N PRO A 359 -17.63 -1.57 -1.36
CA PRO A 359 -17.82 -2.80 -0.58
C PRO A 359 -19.04 -2.82 0.33
#